data_AF-A0A437SVN5-F1
#
_entry.id   AF-A0A437SVN5-F1
#
_cell.length_a   1.000
_cell.length_b   1.000
_cell.length_c   1.000
_cell.angle_alpha   90.00
_cell.angle_beta   90.00
_cell.angle_gamma   90.00
#
_symmetry.space_group_name_H-M   'P 1'
#
loop_
_entity.id
_entity.type
_entity.pdbx_description
1 polymer ?
#
loop_
_entity_poly.entity_id
_entity_poly.type
_entity_poly.pdbx_seq_one_letter_code
_entity_poly.pdbx_strand_id
1 'polypeptide(L)' 'MDVINVIPLILLYNGQRGKKSWITKYFFYIIYPVHLWILMILHYIFL' A
#
# COMPACT_ATOMS: atom_id res chain seq x y z
N MET A 1 -2.15 16.41 -6.29
CA MET A 1 -1.64 15.44 -5.30
C MET A 1 -0.13 15.59 -5.31
N ASP A 2 0.35 16.47 -4.45
CA ASP A 2 1.66 17.09 -4.61
C ASP A 2 2.79 16.14 -4.21
N VAL A 3 3.86 16.16 -5.00
CA VAL A 3 5.11 15.40 -4.81
C VAL A 3 5.67 15.55 -3.39
N ILE A 4 5.32 16.66 -2.73
CA ILE A 4 5.73 17.04 -1.38
C ILE A 4 5.35 15.97 -0.33
N ASN A 5 4.17 15.33 -0.45
CA ASN A 5 3.74 14.31 0.52
C ASN A 5 4.58 13.02 0.47
N VAL A 6 5.29 12.77 -0.64
CA VAL A 6 6.07 11.55 -0.86
C VAL A 6 7.53 11.74 -0.42
N ILE A 7 7.99 12.98 -0.28
CA ILE A 7 9.36 13.33 0.14
C ILE A 7 9.81 12.62 1.43
N PRO A 8 9.06 12.62 2.55
CA PRO A 8 9.51 11.96 3.78
C PRO A 8 9.70 10.44 3.61
N LEU A 9 8.89 9.79 2.76
CA LEU A 9 9.03 8.37 2.43
C LEU A 9 10.29 8.08 1.62
N ILE A 10 10.60 8.96 0.67
CA ILE A 10 11.81 8.86 -0.15
C ILE A 10 13.07 9.09 0.70
N LEU A 11 13.03 10.04 1.65
CA LEU A 11 14.14 10.29 2.57
C LEU A 11 14.44 9.09 3.49
N LEU A 12 13.43 8.31 3.85
CA LEU A 12 13.58 7.07 4.63
C LEU A 12 14.09 5.89 3.78
N TYR A 13 14.11 6.02 2.44
CA TYR A 13 14.53 4.95 1.55
C TYR A 13 16.05 4.77 1.58
N ASN A 14 16.50 3.56 1.95
CA ASN A 14 17.91 3.23 2.11
C ASN A 14 18.65 2.87 0.80
N GLY A 15 18.00 2.97 -0.36
CA GLY A 15 18.59 2.63 -1.66
C GLY A 15 18.78 1.13 -1.93
N GLN A 16 18.42 0.26 -0.99
CA GLN A 16 18.64 -1.18 -1.13
C GLN A 16 17.44 -1.87 -1.78
N ARG A 17 17.72 -2.96 -2.50
CA ARG A 17 16.68 -3.78 -3.10
C ARG A 17 15.91 -4.51 -2.00
N GLY A 18 14.58 -4.40 -2.01
CA GLY A 18 13.72 -5.06 -1.03
C GLY A 18 13.95 -6.57 -0.97
N LYS A 19 13.78 -7.16 0.23
CA LYS A 19 13.94 -8.60 0.45
C LYS A 19 13.03 -9.38 -0.52
N LYS A 20 13.62 -10.27 -1.34
CA LYS A 20 12.88 -11.24 -2.16
C LYS A 20 12.28 -12.32 -1.25
N SER A 21 11.15 -12.00 -0.63
CA SER A 21 10.30 -12.97 0.05
C SER A 21 9.07 -13.26 -0.81
N TRP A 22 8.55 -14.48 -0.69
CA TRP A 22 7.27 -14.86 -1.28
C TRP A 22 6.16 -13.93 -0.76
N ILE A 23 6.22 -13.54 0.50
CA ILE A 23 5.26 -12.60 1.11
C ILE A 23 5.26 -11.27 0.35
N THR A 24 6.43 -10.66 0.11
CA THR A 24 6.54 -9.39 -0.62
C THR A 24 6.03 -9.51 -2.06
N LYS A 25 6.17 -10.69 -2.68
CA LYS A 25 5.68 -10.95 -4.04
C LYS A 25 4.16 -11.05 -4.10
N TYR A 26 3.53 -11.71 -3.13
CA TYR A 26 2.09 -11.98 -3.14
C TYR A 26 1.25 -10.98 -2.35
N PHE A 27 1.88 -10.13 -1.53
CA PHE A 27 1.21 -9.10 -0.72
C PHE A 27 0.22 -8.27 -1.55
N PHE A 28 0.66 -7.76 -2.70
CA PHE A 28 -0.17 -6.94 -3.57
C PHE A 28 -1.41 -7.71 -4.06
N TYR A 29 -1.26 -8.96 -4.45
CA TYR A 29 -2.37 -9.78 -4.98
C TYR A 29 -3.44 -10.09 -3.94
N ILE A 30 -3.09 -10.08 -2.65
CA ILE A 30 -4.03 -10.33 -1.55
C ILE A 30 -4.64 -9.01 -1.06
N ILE A 31 -3.81 -7.99 -0.83
CA ILE A 31 -4.25 -6.71 -0.26
C ILE A 31 -5.05 -5.91 -1.28
N TYR A 32 -4.73 -6.00 -2.57
CA TYR A 32 -5.44 -5.28 -3.62
C TYR A 32 -6.94 -5.61 -3.69
N PRO A 33 -7.37 -6.88 -3.76
CA PRO A 33 -8.80 -7.17 -3.67
C PRO A 33 -9.36 -6.76 -2.30
N VAL A 34 -8.68 -7.13 -1.20
CA VAL A 34 -9.20 -6.93 0.18
C VAL A 34 -9.48 -5.45 0.50
N HIS A 35 -8.61 -4.51 0.11
CA HIS A 35 -8.85 -3.10 0.43
C HIS A 35 -10.06 -2.52 -0.33
N LEU A 36 -10.40 -3.03 -1.52
CA LEU A 36 -11.63 -2.64 -2.21
C LEU A 36 -12.88 -3.10 -1.44
N TRP A 37 -12.86 -4.32 -0.88
CA TRP A 37 -13.93 -4.77 0.01
C TRP A 37 -14.03 -3.92 1.26
N ILE A 38 -12.89 -3.54 1.86
CA ILE A 38 -12.86 -2.65 3.02
C ILE A 38 -13.49 -1.28 2.67
N LEU A 39 -13.12 -0.69 1.54
CA LEU A 39 -13.70 0.57 1.09
C LEU A 39 -15.21 0.44 0.83
N MET A 40 -15.65 -0.67 0.24
CA MET A 40 -17.07 -0.95 0.01
C MET A 40 -17.85 -1.09 1.33
N ILE A 41 -17.31 -1.84 2.29
CA ILE A 41 -17.93 -2.01 3.62
C ILE A 41 -17.97 -0.67 4.36
N LEU A 42 -16.88 0.10 4.30
CA LEU A 42 -16.81 1.42 4.92
C LEU A 42 -17.84 2.37 4.31
N HIS A 43 -17.98 2.37 2.99
CA HIS A 43 -19.02 3.13 2.31
C HIS A 43 -20.42 2.70 2.77
N TYR A 44 -20.71 1.41 2.80
CA TYR A 44 -22.01 0.88 3.21
C TYR A 44 -22.37 1.19 4.69
N ILE A 45 -21.38 1.26 5.58
CA ILE A 45 -21.61 1.55 7.01
C ILE A 45 -21.76 3.05 7.28
N PHE A 46 -21.00 3.90 6.60
CA PHE A 46 -20.88 5.32 6.94
C PHE A 46 -21.66 6.25 6.00
N LEU A 47 -22.11 5.79 4.82
CA LEU A 47 -22.75 6.59 3.79
C LEU A 47 -24.07 5.95 3.33
#